data_AF-A0A2E2N6Z1-F1
#
_entry.id   AF-A0A2E2N6Z1-F1
#
_cell.length_a   1.000
_cell.length_b   1.000
_cell.length_c   1.000
_cell.angle_alpha   90.00
_cell.angle_beta   90.00
_cell.angle_gamma   90.00
#
_symmetry.space_group_name_H-M   'P 1'
#
loop_
_entity.id
_entity.type
_entity.pdbx_description
1 polymer ?
#
loop_
_entity_poly.entity_id
_entity_poly.type
_entity_poly.pdbx_seq_one_letter_code
_entity_poly.pdbx_strand_id
1 'polypeptide(L)'
;MIRPIILILGVLSTTAAAQLQTTLAPSALLDRAEKAVAEANALAASDEAESDAALREAAAAYRTLIDDHGVDSAAVHRNLGVVELRRGQLGRAIASLRRAERIAPSDRAVQDSLASARAEVGSFVNETWEDEGLRSLLFWRAAIGPAGMLTFGLLGWAAGWTLLAVRAQIRTRILGAAAFLAFAIATLSAASLTLERWSLASRRPCVVVADEVIGRRGPSADVFEPVFEKPLTEGLEAVVLEIRDGWARLRLASGDECWTPRSAIEIV
;
A
#
# COMPACT_ATOMS: atom_id res chain seq x y z
N MET A 1 46.47 55.05 -19.89
CA MET A 1 45.10 54.68 -20.31
C MET A 1 44.42 54.01 -19.13
N ILE A 2 43.41 54.63 -18.55
CA ILE A 2 42.67 54.17 -17.36
C ILE A 2 41.18 54.26 -17.68
N ARG A 3 40.43 53.19 -17.31
CA ARG A 3 38.96 52.98 -17.18
C ARG A 3 38.36 51.92 -18.14
N PRO A 4 37.28 51.19 -17.77
CA PRO A 4 36.64 51.05 -16.44
C PRO A 4 36.30 49.60 -16.03
N ILE A 5 36.44 49.37 -14.72
CA ILE A 5 35.69 48.38 -13.91
C ILE A 5 34.26 48.94 -13.72
N ILE A 6 33.28 48.05 -13.55
CA ILE A 6 31.85 48.25 -13.18
C ILE A 6 30.92 47.77 -14.31
N LEU A 7 30.47 46.50 -14.22
CA LEU A 7 29.12 46.03 -14.64
C LEU A 7 29.02 44.48 -14.60
N ILE A 8 29.34 43.83 -13.47
CA ILE A 8 28.96 42.40 -13.27
C ILE A 8 28.49 42.15 -11.83
N LEU A 9 27.67 43.04 -11.29
CA LEU A 9 27.06 42.87 -9.96
C LEU A 9 25.53 42.99 -9.96
N GLY A 10 24.90 43.00 -11.14
CA GLY A 10 23.45 43.23 -11.29
C GLY A 10 22.61 42.03 -11.70
N VAL A 11 23.20 40.87 -12.05
CA VAL A 11 22.46 39.74 -12.65
C VAL A 11 22.45 38.48 -11.78
N LEU A 12 23.20 38.46 -10.67
CA LEU A 12 23.20 37.32 -9.73
C LEU A 12 22.14 37.42 -8.62
N SER A 13 21.40 38.54 -8.54
CA SER A 13 20.47 38.79 -7.42
C SER A 13 19.03 38.38 -7.70
N THR A 14 18.66 38.03 -8.94
CA THR A 14 17.26 37.72 -9.29
C THR A 14 16.96 36.24 -9.49
N THR A 15 17.96 35.38 -9.68
CA THR A 15 17.74 33.92 -9.78
C THR A 15 17.78 33.21 -8.42
N ALA A 16 18.47 33.76 -7.42
CA ALA A 16 18.50 33.17 -6.07
C ALA A 16 17.21 33.41 -5.27
N ALA A 17 16.41 34.42 -5.63
CA ALA A 17 15.18 34.78 -4.91
C ALA A 17 13.95 33.93 -5.31
N ALA A 18 14.02 33.17 -6.41
CA ALA A 18 12.91 32.34 -6.91
C ALA A 18 13.06 30.84 -6.61
N GLN A 19 14.22 30.40 -6.11
CA GLN A 19 14.52 28.98 -5.81
C GLN A 19 14.51 28.63 -4.31
N LEU A 20 14.22 29.60 -3.45
CA LEU A 20 13.81 29.33 -2.06
C LEU A 20 12.31 29.10 -2.00
N GLN A 21 11.83 28.06 -2.71
CA GLN A 21 10.67 27.34 -2.19
C GLN A 21 11.13 26.76 -0.86
N THR A 22 10.70 27.39 0.23
CA THR A 22 10.92 26.94 1.59
C THR A 22 10.42 25.51 1.67
N THR A 23 11.31 24.52 1.47
CA THR A 23 11.01 23.12 1.75
C THR A 23 10.81 23.07 3.25
N LEU A 24 9.55 23.20 3.67
CA LEU A 24 9.16 23.09 5.06
C LEU A 24 9.74 21.78 5.59
N ALA A 25 10.30 21.80 6.80
CA ALA A 25 10.75 20.58 7.41
C ALA A 25 9.57 19.59 7.53
N PRO A 26 9.81 18.26 7.44
CA PRO A 26 8.73 17.28 7.56
C PRO A 26 7.88 17.46 8.82
N SER A 27 8.48 17.84 9.95
CA SER A 27 7.71 18.15 11.17
C SER A 27 6.77 19.35 11.00
N ALA A 28 7.21 20.41 10.31
CA ALA A 28 6.39 21.59 10.06
C ALA A 28 5.24 21.29 9.09
N LEU A 29 5.44 20.39 8.13
CA LEU A 29 4.36 19.91 7.25
C LEU A 29 3.34 19.05 8.00
N LEU A 30 3.81 18.21 8.93
CA LEU A 30 2.91 17.43 9.78
C LEU A 30 2.07 18.34 10.67
N ASP A 31 2.70 19.30 11.35
CA ASP A 31 2.01 20.30 12.18
C ASP A 31 1.00 21.10 11.35
N ARG A 32 1.35 21.45 10.11
CA ARG A 32 0.46 22.14 9.18
C ARG A 32 -0.75 21.28 8.82
N ALA A 33 -0.53 20.01 8.48
CA ALA A 33 -1.60 19.08 8.16
C ALA A 33 -2.55 18.90 9.35
N GLU A 34 -2.02 18.72 10.56
CA GLU A 34 -2.82 18.55 11.78
C GLU A 34 -3.62 19.79 12.14
N LYS A 35 -3.04 20.99 11.99
CA LYS A 35 -3.76 22.26 12.18
C LYS A 35 -4.89 22.42 11.17
N ALA A 36 -4.63 22.14 9.89
CA ALA A 36 -5.66 22.22 8.85
C ALA A 36 -6.81 21.22 9.12
N VAL A 37 -6.52 20.02 9.62
CA VAL A 37 -7.57 19.08 10.07
C VAL A 37 -8.37 19.63 11.25
N ALA A 38 -7.70 20.25 12.23
CA ALA A 38 -8.37 20.84 13.39
C ALA A 38 -9.28 22.03 12.99
N GLU A 39 -8.81 22.88 12.09
CA GLU A 39 -9.58 23.98 11.50
C GLU A 39 -10.80 23.45 10.74
N ALA A 40 -10.63 22.45 9.87
CA ALA A 40 -11.73 21.79 9.18
C ALA A 40 -12.79 21.24 10.15
N ASN A 41 -12.35 20.63 11.26
CA ASN A 41 -13.28 20.10 12.28
C ASN A 41 -14.05 21.20 12.99
N ALA A 42 -13.41 22.34 13.28
CA ALA A 42 -14.06 23.49 13.89
C ALA A 42 -15.10 24.13 12.96
N LEU A 43 -14.83 24.14 11.65
CA LEU A 43 -15.67 24.78 10.63
C LEU A 43 -16.77 23.87 10.08
N ALA A 44 -16.68 22.54 10.29
CA ALA A 44 -17.58 21.56 9.69
C ALA A 44 -19.08 21.81 9.87
N ALA A 45 -19.49 22.46 10.97
CA ALA A 45 -20.90 22.78 11.24
C ALA A 45 -21.31 24.21 10.85
N SER A 46 -20.35 25.12 10.68
CA SER A 46 -20.61 26.54 10.45
C SER A 46 -20.38 26.96 9.00
N ASP A 47 -19.34 26.42 8.36
CA ASP A 47 -18.94 26.75 6.99
C ASP A 47 -18.35 25.52 6.29
N GLU A 48 -19.16 24.89 5.45
CA GLU A 48 -18.77 23.71 4.68
C GLU A 48 -17.67 24.01 3.66
N ALA A 49 -17.67 25.22 3.08
CA ALA A 49 -16.72 25.59 2.04
C ALA A 49 -15.32 25.86 2.62
N GLU A 50 -15.23 26.56 3.76
CA GLU A 50 -13.96 26.73 4.47
C GLU A 50 -13.47 25.39 5.06
N SER A 51 -14.38 24.54 5.56
CA SER A 51 -14.05 23.18 5.99
C SER A 51 -13.42 22.35 4.86
N ASP A 52 -14.02 22.32 3.67
CA ASP A 52 -13.45 21.62 2.51
C ASP A 52 -12.10 22.24 2.07
N ALA A 53 -11.95 23.57 2.17
CA ALA A 53 -10.68 24.22 1.88
C ALA A 53 -9.56 23.78 2.83
N ALA A 54 -9.84 23.72 4.12
CA ALA A 54 -8.91 23.23 5.12
C ALA A 54 -8.60 21.73 4.94
N LEU A 55 -9.58 20.91 4.53
CA LEU A 55 -9.33 19.50 4.19
C LEU A 55 -8.44 19.35 2.94
N ARG A 56 -8.62 20.18 1.91
CA ARG A 56 -7.76 20.20 0.73
C ARG A 56 -6.31 20.55 1.11
N GLU A 57 -6.13 21.51 2.02
CA GLU A 57 -4.81 21.87 2.53
C GLU A 57 -4.17 20.72 3.33
N ALA A 58 -4.92 20.09 4.22
CA ALA A 58 -4.44 18.94 4.99
C ALA A 58 -3.98 17.79 4.06
N ALA A 59 -4.80 17.44 3.07
CA ALA A 59 -4.48 16.42 2.08
C ALA A 59 -3.20 16.76 1.29
N ALA A 60 -3.05 18.02 0.86
CA ALA A 60 -1.86 18.47 0.15
C ALA A 60 -0.61 18.35 1.01
N ALA A 61 -0.67 18.78 2.28
CA ALA A 61 0.47 18.68 3.21
C ALA A 61 0.88 17.22 3.48
N TYR A 62 -0.08 16.31 3.66
CA TYR A 62 0.22 14.88 3.80
C TYR A 62 0.80 14.27 2.52
N ARG A 63 0.32 14.67 1.33
CA ARG A 63 0.94 14.23 0.07
C ARG A 63 2.37 14.73 -0.07
N THR A 64 2.64 16.01 0.21
CA THR A 64 4.01 16.55 0.22
C THR A 64 4.93 15.76 1.16
N LEU A 65 4.44 15.36 2.34
CA LEU A 65 5.21 14.48 3.24
C LEU A 65 5.59 13.15 2.60
N ILE A 66 4.64 12.51 1.90
CA ILE A 66 4.85 11.21 1.28
C ILE A 66 5.74 11.35 0.03
N ASP A 67 5.37 12.24 -0.88
CA ASP A 67 5.94 12.33 -2.23
C ASP A 67 7.29 13.05 -2.24
N ASP A 68 7.40 14.18 -1.52
CA ASP A 68 8.60 15.03 -1.56
C ASP A 68 9.60 14.69 -0.46
N HIS A 69 9.11 14.19 0.69
CA HIS A 69 9.95 13.84 1.85
C HIS A 69 10.08 12.35 2.11
N GLY A 70 9.40 11.49 1.33
CA GLY A 70 9.52 10.03 1.43
C GLY A 70 9.02 9.46 2.76
N VAL A 71 8.11 10.15 3.45
CA VAL A 71 7.57 9.70 4.75
C VAL A 71 6.62 8.53 4.53
N ASP A 72 7.11 7.31 4.77
CA ASP A 72 6.33 6.08 4.70
C ASP A 72 5.92 5.62 6.10
N SER A 73 4.80 6.16 6.61
CA SER A 73 4.29 5.87 7.96
C SER A 73 2.81 5.51 7.90
N ALA A 74 2.42 4.45 8.63
CA ALA A 74 1.02 4.04 8.73
C ALA A 74 0.12 5.18 9.23
N ALA A 75 0.59 6.00 10.16
CA ALA A 75 -0.17 7.12 10.70
C ALA A 75 -0.42 8.21 9.64
N VAL A 76 0.60 8.55 8.84
CA VAL A 76 0.49 9.57 7.78
C VAL A 76 -0.45 9.10 6.68
N HIS A 77 -0.29 7.86 6.22
CA HIS A 77 -1.18 7.26 5.21
C HIS A 77 -2.62 7.13 5.71
N ARG A 78 -2.82 6.74 6.98
CA ARG A 78 -4.16 6.68 7.58
C ARG A 78 -4.81 8.06 7.64
N ASN A 79 -4.07 9.06 8.11
CA ASN A 79 -4.60 10.42 8.25
C ASN A 79 -4.94 11.02 6.89
N LEU A 80 -4.09 10.84 5.87
CA LEU A 80 -4.41 11.21 4.49
C LEU A 80 -5.69 10.50 4.02
N GLY A 81 -5.79 9.19 4.25
CA GLY A 81 -6.95 8.41 3.85
C GLY A 81 -8.26 8.89 4.49
N VAL A 82 -8.24 9.21 5.79
CA VAL A 82 -9.40 9.78 6.51
C VAL A 82 -9.76 11.17 5.97
N VAL A 83 -8.77 12.00 5.65
CA VAL A 83 -9.01 13.33 5.07
C VAL A 83 -9.63 13.20 3.67
N GLU A 84 -9.13 12.31 2.82
CA GLU A 84 -9.70 12.06 1.49
C GLU A 84 -11.11 11.47 1.55
N LEU A 85 -11.38 10.60 2.53
CA LEU A 85 -12.73 10.05 2.76
C LEU A 85 -13.73 11.18 3.06
N ARG A 86 -13.36 12.10 3.95
CA ARG A 86 -14.17 13.28 4.28
C ARG A 86 -14.39 14.23 3.10
N ARG A 87 -13.49 14.19 2.11
CA ARG A 87 -13.60 14.96 0.86
C ARG A 87 -14.36 14.21 -0.23
N GLY A 88 -14.88 13.01 0.05
CA GLY A 88 -15.58 12.16 -0.91
C GLY A 88 -14.67 11.59 -2.01
N GLN A 89 -13.35 11.57 -1.81
CA GLN A 89 -12.37 11.02 -2.76
C GLN A 89 -12.08 9.57 -2.38
N LEU A 90 -13.05 8.68 -2.62
CA LEU A 90 -13.09 7.32 -2.06
C LEU A 90 -11.90 6.45 -2.52
N GLY A 91 -11.50 6.56 -3.78
CA GLY A 91 -10.36 5.84 -4.34
C GLY A 91 -9.05 6.27 -3.73
N ARG A 92 -8.85 7.57 -3.54
CA ARG A 92 -7.66 8.12 -2.87
C ARG A 92 -7.63 7.75 -1.39
N ALA A 93 -8.79 7.75 -0.75
CA ALA A 93 -8.96 7.35 0.64
C ALA A 93 -8.55 5.89 0.85
N ILE A 94 -9.16 4.98 0.08
CA ILE A 94 -8.86 3.55 0.15
C ILE A 94 -7.41 3.28 -0.24
N ALA A 95 -6.87 3.95 -1.26
CA ALA A 95 -5.48 3.78 -1.66
C ALA A 95 -4.51 4.11 -0.50
N SER A 96 -4.73 5.24 0.18
CA SER A 96 -3.92 5.66 1.32
C SER A 96 -4.11 4.71 2.52
N LEU A 97 -5.33 4.29 2.82
CA LEU A 97 -5.61 3.36 3.91
C LEU A 97 -5.01 1.96 3.67
N ARG A 98 -4.98 1.49 2.42
CA ARG A 98 -4.32 0.22 2.04
C ARG A 98 -2.80 0.30 2.22
N ARG A 99 -2.18 1.45 1.94
CA ARG A 99 -0.76 1.67 2.28
C ARG A 99 -0.53 1.64 3.79
N ALA A 100 -1.41 2.27 4.57
CA ALA A 100 -1.33 2.21 6.02
C ALA A 100 -1.45 0.77 6.54
N GLU A 101 -2.38 -0.02 6.01
CA GLU A 101 -2.59 -1.43 6.37
C GLU A 101 -1.37 -2.29 6.01
N ARG A 102 -0.74 -2.04 4.86
CA ARG A 102 0.50 -2.71 4.45
C ARG A 102 1.63 -2.49 5.47
N ILE A 103 1.71 -1.29 6.06
CA ILE A 103 2.74 -0.93 7.05
C ILE A 103 2.39 -1.46 8.44
N ALA A 104 1.11 -1.36 8.83
CA ALA A 104 0.62 -1.74 10.15
C ALA A 104 -0.64 -2.62 10.05
N PRO A 105 -0.51 -3.90 9.66
CA PRO A 105 -1.65 -4.78 9.34
C PRO A 105 -2.53 -5.14 10.54
N SER A 106 -2.02 -4.96 11.76
CA SER A 106 -2.75 -5.24 13.01
C SER A 106 -3.23 -3.97 13.72
N ASP A 107 -3.05 -2.79 13.11
CA ASP A 107 -3.55 -1.54 13.68
C ASP A 107 -5.06 -1.42 13.49
N ARG A 108 -5.80 -1.49 14.60
CA ARG A 108 -7.27 -1.39 14.59
C ARG A 108 -7.76 -0.07 14.03
N ALA A 109 -7.05 1.03 14.30
CA ALA A 109 -7.47 2.33 13.81
C ALA A 109 -7.40 2.40 12.28
N VAL A 110 -6.43 1.70 11.67
CA VAL A 110 -6.34 1.55 10.21
C VAL A 110 -7.45 0.65 9.68
N GLN A 111 -7.68 -0.50 10.31
CA GLN A 111 -8.72 -1.45 9.92
C GLN A 111 -10.12 -0.82 9.96
N ASP A 112 -10.44 -0.08 11.02
CA ASP A 112 -11.72 0.60 11.20
C ASP A 112 -11.92 1.70 10.14
N SER A 113 -10.89 2.50 9.86
CA SER A 113 -10.94 3.53 8.83
C SER A 113 -11.12 2.94 7.43
N LEU A 114 -10.42 1.84 7.12
CA LEU A 114 -10.56 1.15 5.84
C LEU A 114 -11.93 0.49 5.69
N ALA A 115 -12.47 -0.10 6.77
CA ALA A 115 -13.82 -0.65 6.78
C ALA A 115 -14.89 0.44 6.55
N SER A 116 -14.73 1.61 7.17
CA SER A 116 -15.61 2.76 6.93
C SER A 116 -15.57 3.23 5.47
N ALA A 117 -14.38 3.39 4.89
CA ALA A 117 -14.23 3.80 3.50
C ALA A 117 -14.85 2.79 2.52
N ARG A 118 -14.65 1.48 2.76
CA ARG A 118 -15.24 0.41 1.96
C ARG A 118 -16.76 0.37 2.05
N ALA A 119 -17.34 0.74 3.20
CA ALA A 119 -18.79 0.81 3.37
C ALA A 119 -19.43 1.90 2.49
N GLU A 120 -18.73 3.01 2.24
CA GLU A 120 -19.23 4.11 1.40
C GLU A 120 -19.25 3.79 -0.10
N VAL A 121 -18.37 2.90 -0.59
CA VAL A 121 -18.37 2.44 -1.99
C VAL A 121 -19.62 1.60 -2.32
N GLY A 122 -20.30 1.05 -1.30
CA GLY A 122 -21.69 0.62 -1.42
C GLY A 122 -21.95 -0.78 -2.00
N SER A 123 -21.10 -1.38 -2.84
CA SER A 123 -21.15 -2.82 -3.18
C SER A 123 -20.11 -3.27 -4.23
N PHE A 124 -19.63 -4.52 -4.08
CA PHE A 124 -18.72 -5.31 -4.95
C PHE A 124 -17.23 -4.88 -4.93
N VAL A 125 -16.25 -5.66 -4.47
CA VAL A 125 -16.18 -7.04 -3.98
C VAL A 125 -15.15 -7.07 -2.83
N ASN A 126 -15.59 -7.49 -1.64
CA ASN A 126 -14.77 -7.71 -0.45
C ASN A 126 -13.97 -9.02 -0.53
N GLU A 127 -13.37 -9.34 -1.68
CA GLU A 127 -12.40 -10.44 -1.70
C GLU A 127 -11.06 -9.83 -1.35
N THR A 128 -10.79 -9.76 -0.05
CA THR A 128 -9.43 -9.98 0.42
C THR A 128 -8.87 -11.12 -0.44
N TRP A 129 -7.88 -10.81 -1.28
CA TRP A 129 -7.23 -11.72 -2.24
C TRP A 129 -6.63 -12.99 -1.61
N GLU A 130 -6.86 -13.21 -0.33
CA GLU A 130 -6.58 -14.45 0.36
C GLU A 130 -7.57 -15.49 -0.15
N ASP A 131 -7.08 -16.42 -0.97
CA ASP A 131 -7.80 -17.63 -1.37
C ASP A 131 -8.52 -18.21 -0.15
N GLU A 132 -9.84 -18.05 -0.06
CA GLU A 132 -10.63 -18.38 1.14
C GLU A 132 -10.48 -19.87 1.50
N GLY A 133 -10.28 -20.72 0.48
CA GLY A 133 -9.91 -22.11 0.62
C GLY A 133 -8.54 -22.34 1.28
N LEU A 134 -7.50 -21.58 0.89
CA LEU A 134 -6.19 -21.66 1.56
C LEU A 134 -6.25 -21.08 2.96
N ARG A 135 -7.02 -20.00 3.20
CA ARG A 135 -7.11 -19.37 4.51
C ARG A 135 -7.79 -20.27 5.55
N SER A 136 -8.83 -21.00 5.12
CA SER A 136 -9.48 -22.02 5.95
C SER A 136 -8.57 -23.22 6.22
N LEU A 137 -7.79 -23.68 5.24
CA LEU A 137 -6.84 -24.80 5.42
C LEU A 137 -5.58 -24.42 6.20
N LEU A 138 -5.16 -23.15 6.12
CA LEU A 138 -3.95 -22.62 6.73
C LEU A 138 -4.26 -21.65 7.87
N PHE A 139 -5.44 -21.74 8.50
CA PHE A 139 -5.82 -20.87 9.62
C PHE A 139 -4.80 -20.93 10.77
N TRP A 140 -4.20 -22.11 11.00
CA TRP A 140 -3.15 -22.33 11.98
C TRP A 140 -1.88 -21.52 11.67
N ARG A 141 -1.61 -21.22 10.39
CA ARG A 141 -0.50 -20.37 9.96
C ARG A 141 -0.74 -18.91 10.38
N ALA A 142 -1.96 -18.42 10.21
CA ALA A 142 -2.34 -17.09 10.66
C ALA A 142 -2.22 -16.97 12.20
N ALA A 143 -2.56 -18.03 12.95
CA ALA A 143 -2.44 -18.05 14.41
C ALA A 143 -0.98 -18.05 14.92
N ILE A 144 -0.06 -18.71 14.21
CA ILE A 144 1.37 -18.79 14.58
C ILE A 144 2.13 -17.50 14.17
N GLY A 145 1.69 -16.87 13.09
CA GLY A 145 2.30 -15.67 12.52
C GLY A 145 3.68 -15.94 11.89
N PRO A 146 4.23 -14.96 11.14
CA PRO A 146 5.51 -15.12 10.45
C PRO A 146 6.68 -15.38 11.41
N ALA A 147 6.67 -14.73 12.57
CA ALA A 147 7.70 -14.89 13.60
C ALA A 147 7.69 -16.31 14.20
N GLY A 148 6.50 -16.87 14.48
CA GLY A 148 6.38 -18.23 15.01
C GLY A 148 6.82 -19.29 14.00
N MET A 149 6.53 -19.12 12.71
CA MET A 149 7.05 -20.04 11.68
C MET A 149 8.57 -20.02 11.60
N LEU A 150 9.18 -18.84 11.77
CA LEU A 150 10.62 -18.66 11.83
C LEU A 150 11.23 -19.36 13.05
N THR A 151 10.61 -19.24 14.24
CA THR A 151 11.09 -19.93 15.44
C THR A 151 10.99 -21.44 15.31
N PHE A 152 9.88 -21.98 14.78
CA PHE A 152 9.77 -23.42 14.51
C PHE A 152 10.81 -23.92 13.51
N GLY A 153 11.09 -23.13 12.45
CA GLY A 153 12.15 -23.43 11.50
C GLY A 153 13.54 -23.49 12.15
N LEU A 154 13.88 -22.50 12.99
CA LEU A 154 15.16 -22.46 13.70
C LEU A 154 15.30 -23.58 14.74
N LEU A 155 14.22 -23.90 15.46
CA LEU A 155 14.20 -25.01 16.42
C LEU A 155 14.37 -26.36 15.72
N GLY A 156 13.69 -26.57 14.59
CA GLY A 156 13.86 -27.78 13.76
C GLY A 156 15.29 -27.91 13.22
N TRP A 157 15.89 -26.79 12.80
CA TRP A 157 17.28 -26.75 12.35
C TRP A 157 18.27 -27.13 13.47
N ALA A 158 18.12 -26.51 14.65
CA ALA A 158 18.95 -26.81 15.82
C ALA A 158 18.77 -28.26 16.30
N ALA A 159 17.52 -28.76 16.30
CA ALA A 159 17.22 -30.15 16.63
C ALA A 159 17.85 -31.13 15.63
N GLY A 160 17.83 -30.82 14.33
CA GLY A 160 18.47 -31.63 13.29
C GLY A 160 19.98 -31.81 13.54
N TRP A 161 20.68 -30.71 13.84
CA TRP A 161 22.11 -30.75 14.20
C TRP A 161 22.38 -31.50 15.50
N THR A 162 21.53 -31.29 16.51
CA THR A 162 21.65 -31.97 17.81
C THR A 162 21.49 -33.49 17.65
N LEU A 163 20.49 -33.93 16.88
CA LEU A 163 20.25 -35.35 16.60
C LEU A 163 21.37 -35.98 15.76
N LEU A 164 21.95 -35.23 14.82
CA LEU A 164 23.12 -35.69 14.05
C LEU A 164 24.35 -35.86 14.94
N ALA A 165 24.59 -34.94 15.87
CA ALA A 165 25.68 -35.01 16.84
C ALA A 165 25.53 -36.22 17.79
N VAL A 166 24.33 -36.45 18.32
CA VAL A 166 24.03 -37.63 19.16
C VAL A 166 24.14 -38.92 18.33
N ARG A 167 23.71 -38.91 17.06
CA ARG A 167 23.88 -40.06 16.16
C ARG A 167 25.35 -40.40 15.92
N ALA A 168 26.22 -39.40 15.82
CA ALA A 168 27.66 -39.64 15.66
C ALA A 168 28.26 -40.40 16.87
N GLN A 169 27.64 -40.28 18.04
CA GLN A 169 28.05 -40.96 19.27
C GLN A 169 27.37 -42.33 19.46
N ILE A 170 26.08 -42.47 19.10
CA ILE A 170 25.25 -43.65 19.46
C ILE A 170 24.93 -44.56 18.24
N ARG A 171 25.34 -44.18 17.01
CA ARG A 171 25.24 -44.97 15.74
C ARG A 171 23.89 -45.64 15.43
N THR A 172 22.77 -45.12 15.91
CA THR A 172 21.42 -45.67 15.63
C THR A 172 20.80 -45.07 14.36
N ARG A 173 20.15 -45.90 13.53
CA ARG A 173 19.46 -45.47 12.29
C ARG A 173 18.26 -44.56 12.56
N ILE A 174 17.57 -44.73 13.69
CA ILE A 174 16.39 -43.94 14.09
C ILE A 174 16.72 -42.46 14.25
N LEU A 175 17.86 -42.12 14.88
CA LEU A 175 18.29 -40.73 15.04
C LEU A 175 18.60 -40.05 13.70
N GLY A 176 19.05 -40.81 12.70
CA GLY A 176 19.26 -40.30 11.35
C GLY A 176 17.96 -39.96 10.65
N ALA A 177 16.96 -40.84 10.77
CA ALA A 177 15.61 -40.59 10.26
C ALA A 177 14.93 -39.40 10.98
N ALA A 178 15.12 -39.28 12.31
CA ALA A 178 14.60 -38.15 13.09
C ALA A 178 15.27 -36.83 12.71
N ALA A 179 16.59 -36.81 12.50
CA ALA A 179 17.31 -35.63 12.01
C ALA A 179 16.84 -35.22 10.61
N PHE A 180 16.64 -36.19 9.70
CA PHE A 180 16.08 -35.94 8.37
C PHE A 180 14.68 -35.32 8.45
N LEU A 181 13.81 -35.86 9.31
CA LEU A 181 12.46 -35.31 9.52
C LEU A 181 12.51 -33.87 10.08
N ALA A 182 13.42 -33.59 11.02
CA ALA A 182 13.60 -32.26 11.58
C ALA A 182 14.06 -31.24 10.51
N PHE A 183 15.01 -31.63 9.64
CA PHE A 183 15.42 -30.80 8.51
C PHE A 183 14.32 -30.64 7.46
N ALA A 184 13.54 -31.68 7.18
CA ALA A 184 12.40 -31.60 6.27
C ALA A 184 11.35 -30.60 6.77
N ILE A 185 11.02 -30.62 8.06
CA ILE A 185 10.11 -29.66 8.69
C ILE A 185 10.68 -28.23 8.59
N ALA A 186 11.96 -28.04 8.93
CA ALA A 186 12.61 -26.73 8.84
C ALA A 186 12.60 -26.17 7.39
N THR A 187 12.87 -27.04 6.41
CA THR A 187 12.88 -26.69 4.98
C THR A 187 11.49 -26.34 4.48
N LEU A 188 10.46 -27.10 4.87
CA LEU A 188 9.06 -26.81 4.52
C LEU A 188 8.59 -25.48 5.11
N SER A 189 8.95 -25.17 6.36
CA SER A 189 8.64 -23.87 6.98
C SER A 189 9.31 -22.71 6.25
N ALA A 190 10.59 -22.86 5.89
CA ALA A 190 11.32 -21.85 5.12
C ALA A 190 10.76 -21.69 3.69
N ALA A 191 10.41 -22.80 3.03
CA ALA A 191 9.78 -22.81 1.71
C ALA A 191 8.40 -22.13 1.74
N SER A 192 7.59 -22.38 2.78
CA SER A 192 6.30 -21.71 2.97
C SER A 192 6.45 -20.20 3.10
N LEU A 193 7.37 -19.73 3.94
CA LEU A 193 7.62 -18.29 4.14
C LEU A 193 8.15 -17.61 2.88
N THR A 194 8.98 -18.29 2.10
CA THR A 194 9.55 -17.74 0.86
C THR A 194 8.53 -17.71 -0.27
N LEU A 195 7.73 -18.76 -0.45
CA LEU A 195 6.64 -18.78 -1.42
C LEU A 195 5.56 -17.73 -1.10
N GLU A 196 5.24 -17.53 0.18
CA GLU A 196 4.31 -16.49 0.62
C GLU A 196 4.85 -15.08 0.36
N ARG A 197 6.13 -14.82 0.68
CA ARG A 197 6.75 -13.53 0.35
C ARG A 197 6.81 -13.30 -1.16
N TRP A 198 7.09 -14.34 -1.95
CA TRP A 198 7.17 -14.23 -3.40
C TRP A 198 5.79 -14.01 -4.03
N SER A 199 4.75 -14.69 -3.53
CA SER A 199 3.38 -14.49 -4.00
C SER A 199 2.86 -13.09 -3.64
N LEU A 200 3.13 -12.61 -2.43
CA LEU A 200 2.80 -11.26 -1.99
C LEU A 200 3.57 -10.19 -2.79
N ALA A 201 4.87 -10.40 -3.04
CA ALA A 201 5.68 -9.48 -3.84
C ALA A 201 5.29 -9.43 -5.32
N SER A 202 4.67 -10.50 -5.83
CA SER A 202 4.19 -10.57 -7.21
C SER A 202 2.79 -9.95 -7.37
N ARG A 203 2.02 -9.83 -6.29
CA ARG A 203 0.73 -9.15 -6.30
C ARG A 203 0.95 -7.65 -6.31
N ARG A 204 0.38 -6.97 -7.30
CA ARG A 204 0.37 -5.51 -7.40
C ARG A 204 -1.06 -5.03 -7.13
N PRO A 205 -1.48 -4.95 -5.85
CA PRO A 205 -2.80 -4.44 -5.55
C PRO A 205 -2.90 -3.00 -6.01
N CYS A 206 -4.08 -2.63 -6.51
CA CYS A 206 -4.38 -1.29 -6.95
C CYS A 206 -5.82 -0.92 -6.59
N VAL A 207 -6.07 0.37 -6.55
CA VAL A 207 -7.39 0.95 -6.30
C VAL A 207 -7.76 1.82 -7.50
N VAL A 208 -9.02 1.76 -7.93
CA VAL A 208 -9.57 2.67 -8.93
C VAL A 208 -9.80 4.05 -8.30
N VAL A 209 -9.19 5.08 -8.85
CA VAL A 209 -9.19 6.46 -8.29
C VAL A 209 -9.98 7.44 -9.16
N ALA A 210 -10.39 7.04 -10.36
CA ALA A 210 -11.26 7.84 -11.21
C ALA A 210 -12.73 7.47 -10.98
N ASP A 211 -13.61 8.47 -11.02
CA ASP A 211 -15.04 8.37 -10.65
C ASP A 211 -15.81 7.32 -11.47
N GLU A 212 -15.49 7.19 -12.77
CA GLU A 212 -16.12 6.19 -13.65
C GLU A 212 -15.12 5.67 -14.68
N VAL A 213 -14.74 4.39 -14.54
CA VAL A 213 -13.79 3.75 -15.45
C VAL A 213 -14.43 2.61 -16.20
N ILE A 214 -14.48 2.71 -17.52
CA ILE A 214 -14.99 1.63 -18.36
C ILE A 214 -13.92 0.52 -18.45
N GLY A 215 -14.18 -0.62 -17.80
CA GLY A 215 -13.39 -1.83 -17.96
C GLY A 215 -13.62 -2.44 -19.34
N ARG A 216 -12.55 -2.66 -20.12
CA ARG A 216 -12.61 -3.15 -21.52
C ARG A 216 -11.99 -4.53 -21.69
N ARG A 217 -12.33 -5.23 -22.78
CA ARG A 217 -11.75 -6.56 -23.09
C ARG A 217 -10.28 -6.51 -23.53
N GLY A 218 -9.75 -5.34 -23.90
CA GLY A 218 -8.37 -5.20 -24.39
C GLY A 218 -7.80 -3.78 -24.25
N PRO A 219 -6.50 -3.60 -24.56
CA PRO A 219 -5.75 -2.37 -24.30
C PRO A 219 -5.98 -1.25 -25.33
N SER A 220 -7.23 -1.00 -25.72
CA SER A 220 -7.59 0.12 -26.60
C SER A 220 -9.05 0.52 -26.42
N ALA A 221 -9.31 1.83 -26.41
CA ALA A 221 -10.64 2.39 -26.24
C ALA A 221 -11.52 2.23 -27.49
N ASP A 222 -10.91 2.27 -28.68
CA ASP A 222 -11.65 2.32 -29.95
C ASP A 222 -11.96 0.92 -30.51
N VAL A 223 -11.20 -0.09 -30.09
CA VAL A 223 -11.26 -1.45 -30.65
C VAL A 223 -12.02 -2.41 -29.75
N PHE A 224 -11.96 -2.23 -28.42
CA PHE A 224 -12.48 -3.21 -27.47
C PHE A 224 -13.73 -2.72 -26.74
N GLU A 225 -14.76 -3.56 -26.80
CA GLU A 225 -16.03 -3.33 -26.10
C GLU A 225 -15.87 -3.38 -24.57
N PRO A 226 -16.73 -2.66 -23.84
CA PRO A 226 -16.86 -2.77 -22.39
C PRO A 226 -17.14 -4.21 -21.94
N VAL A 227 -16.53 -4.61 -20.83
CA VAL A 227 -16.78 -5.90 -20.16
C VAL A 227 -18.03 -5.84 -19.30
N PHE A 228 -18.27 -4.68 -18.68
CA PHE A 228 -19.35 -4.46 -17.72
C PHE A 228 -20.37 -3.47 -18.27
N GLU A 229 -21.64 -3.68 -17.91
CA GLU A 229 -22.73 -2.75 -18.25
C GLU A 229 -22.63 -1.43 -17.48
N LYS A 230 -22.07 -1.47 -16.26
CA LYS A 230 -21.81 -0.29 -15.43
C LYS A 230 -20.31 0.02 -15.38
N PRO A 231 -19.91 1.30 -15.36
CA PRO A 231 -18.52 1.67 -15.15
C PRO A 231 -18.05 1.21 -13.77
N LEU A 232 -16.74 0.96 -13.66
CA LEU A 232 -16.09 0.71 -12.38
C LEU A 232 -16.12 2.00 -11.57
N THR A 233 -16.56 1.90 -10.33
CA THR A 233 -16.66 3.02 -9.39
C THR A 233 -15.32 3.34 -8.75
N GLU A 234 -15.18 4.57 -8.29
CA GLU A 234 -14.07 4.97 -7.42
C GLU A 234 -14.00 4.08 -6.18
N GLY A 235 -12.79 3.78 -5.70
CA GLY A 235 -12.59 2.94 -4.51
C GLY A 235 -12.56 1.43 -4.77
N LEU A 236 -12.80 0.99 -6.02
CA LEU A 236 -12.76 -0.44 -6.34
C LEU A 236 -11.34 -1.00 -6.22
N GLU A 237 -11.16 -2.04 -5.41
CA GLU A 237 -9.89 -2.74 -5.24
C GLU A 237 -9.70 -3.83 -6.31
N ALA A 238 -8.52 -3.87 -6.92
CA ALA A 238 -8.14 -4.79 -7.99
C ALA A 238 -6.67 -5.23 -7.85
N VAL A 239 -6.25 -6.23 -8.63
CA VAL A 239 -4.83 -6.59 -8.77
C VAL A 239 -4.41 -6.37 -10.21
N VAL A 240 -3.31 -5.63 -10.39
CA VAL A 240 -2.70 -5.44 -11.71
C VAL A 240 -1.99 -6.72 -12.12
N LEU A 241 -2.48 -7.35 -13.19
CA LEU A 241 -1.84 -8.50 -13.81
C LEU A 241 -0.74 -8.06 -14.76
N GLU A 242 -0.99 -6.98 -15.49
CA GLU A 242 -0.12 -6.53 -16.57
C GLU A 242 -0.29 -5.04 -16.85
N ILE A 243 0.80 -4.37 -17.23
CA ILE A 243 0.79 -2.99 -17.71
C ILE A 243 1.45 -2.97 -19.09
N ARG A 244 0.75 -2.44 -20.10
CA ARG A 244 1.25 -2.30 -21.49
C ARG A 244 0.69 -1.04 -22.11
N ASP A 245 1.54 -0.24 -22.76
CA ASP A 245 1.15 0.91 -23.58
C ASP A 245 0.17 1.90 -22.92
N GLY A 246 0.35 2.17 -21.62
CA GLY A 246 -0.51 3.06 -20.84
C GLY A 246 -1.83 2.43 -20.35
N TRP A 247 -2.04 1.15 -20.61
CA TRP A 247 -3.16 0.36 -20.10
C TRP A 247 -2.72 -0.62 -19.03
N ALA A 248 -3.61 -0.92 -18.11
CA ALA A 248 -3.45 -1.91 -17.06
C ALA A 248 -4.54 -2.99 -17.19
N ARG A 249 -4.12 -4.25 -17.23
CA ARG A 249 -5.01 -5.40 -17.09
C ARG A 249 -5.20 -5.66 -15.61
N LEU A 250 -6.43 -5.53 -15.16
CA LEU A 250 -6.85 -5.73 -13.79
C LEU A 250 -7.58 -7.07 -13.69
N ARG A 251 -7.31 -7.79 -12.61
CA ARG A 251 -8.25 -8.76 -12.08
C ARG A 251 -9.04 -8.07 -11.00
N LEU A 252 -10.36 -8.10 -11.09
CA LEU A 252 -11.26 -7.66 -10.03
C LEU A 252 -11.42 -8.78 -9.02
N ALA A 253 -11.87 -8.42 -7.83
CA ALA A 253 -12.11 -9.37 -6.77
C ALA A 253 -13.23 -10.38 -7.15
N SER A 254 -14.14 -10.07 -8.08
CA SER A 254 -15.11 -11.06 -8.63
C SER A 254 -14.47 -12.19 -9.45
N GLY A 255 -13.16 -12.13 -9.72
CA GLY A 255 -12.45 -12.99 -10.64
C GLY A 255 -12.48 -12.51 -12.09
N ASP A 256 -13.31 -11.51 -12.42
CA ASP A 256 -13.38 -10.93 -13.76
C ASP A 256 -12.11 -10.14 -14.10
N GLU A 257 -11.73 -10.18 -15.37
CA GLU A 257 -10.57 -9.44 -15.87
C GLU A 257 -11.00 -8.34 -16.82
N CYS A 258 -10.41 -7.16 -16.67
CA CYS A 258 -10.67 -6.03 -17.54
C CYS A 258 -9.43 -5.16 -17.74
N TRP A 259 -9.44 -4.37 -18.80
CA TRP A 259 -8.41 -3.38 -19.10
C TRP A 259 -8.92 -1.98 -18.76
N THR A 260 -8.09 -1.22 -18.07
CA THR A 260 -8.35 0.18 -17.73
C THR A 260 -7.13 1.05 -18.06
N PRO A 261 -7.30 2.37 -18.28
CA PRO A 261 -6.18 3.28 -18.39
C PRO A 261 -5.34 3.26 -17.10
N ARG A 262 -4.01 3.24 -17.22
CA ARG A 262 -3.11 3.25 -16.06
C ARG A 262 -3.29 4.50 -15.19
N SER A 263 -3.69 5.63 -15.77
CA SER A 263 -3.97 6.87 -15.03
C SER A 263 -5.20 6.79 -14.12
N ALA A 264 -6.09 5.84 -14.36
CA ALA A 264 -7.33 5.69 -13.61
C ALA A 264 -7.16 4.86 -12.32
N ILE A 265 -5.98 4.28 -12.11
CA ILE A 265 -5.67 3.42 -10.97
C ILE A 265 -4.45 3.91 -10.21
N GLU A 266 -4.40 3.57 -8.93
CA GLU A 266 -3.27 3.80 -8.04
C GLU A 266 -2.81 2.48 -7.44
N ILE A 267 -1.51 2.18 -7.55
CA ILE A 267 -0.90 0.96 -7.01
C ILE A 267 -0.53 1.22 -5.53
N VAL A 268 -0.77 0.24 -4.66
CA VAL A 268 -0.67 0.36 -3.19
C VAL A 268 0.19 -0.69 -2.54
#